data_AF-A0A7Y2XP15-F1
#
_entry.id   AF-A0A7Y2XP15-F1
#
_cell.length_a   1.000
_cell.length_b   1.000
_cell.length_c   1.000
_cell.angle_alpha   90.00
_cell.angle_beta   90.00
_cell.angle_gamma   90.00
#
_symmetry.space_group_name_H-M   'P 1'
#
loop_
_entity.id
_entity.type
_entity.pdbx_description
1 polymer ?
#
loop_
_entity_poly.entity_id
_entity_poly.type
_entity_poly.pdbx_seq_one_letter_code
_entity_poly.pdbx_strand_id
1 'polypeptide(L)'
;MTADNDGDGIPNLGEYLLNLNPMAVNNVHLGQVQEISGTPMLTMDYSPDSNAARLADIVVKQSVDLSNWTTVPAANLIDMGNGIFQARMPLDTGPGFFRMEFRLKP
;
A
#
# COMPACT_ATOMS: atom_id res chain seq x y z
N MET A 1 -17.69 -16.16 -4.08
CA MET A 1 -16.26 -16.10 -4.45
C MET A 1 -15.74 -14.81 -3.88
N THR A 2 -15.00 -14.90 -2.80
CA THR A 2 -14.34 -13.76 -2.17
C THR A 2 -13.25 -13.28 -3.14
N ALA A 3 -13.11 -11.97 -3.36
CA ALA A 3 -12.07 -11.44 -4.27
C ALA A 3 -10.65 -11.59 -3.70
N ASP A 4 -10.56 -12.13 -2.49
CA ASP A 4 -9.40 -12.42 -1.66
C ASP A 4 -9.60 -13.88 -1.21
N ASN A 5 -8.86 -14.80 -1.83
CA ASN A 5 -9.08 -16.24 -1.68
C ASN A 5 -8.48 -16.82 -0.39
N ASP A 6 -7.40 -16.22 0.13
CA ASP A 6 -6.69 -16.70 1.31
C ASP A 6 -7.01 -15.89 2.58
N GLY A 7 -7.69 -14.76 2.45
CA GLY A 7 -8.25 -13.97 3.53
C GLY A 7 -7.24 -13.08 4.23
N ASP A 8 -6.15 -12.69 3.56
CA ASP A 8 -5.11 -11.83 4.12
C ASP A 8 -5.40 -10.32 3.99
N GLY A 9 -6.49 -9.97 3.29
CA GLY A 9 -6.92 -8.60 3.06
C GLY A 9 -6.37 -7.96 1.77
N ILE A 10 -5.57 -8.68 0.98
CA ILE A 10 -5.11 -8.28 -0.34
C ILE A 10 -5.95 -9.04 -1.38
N PRO A 11 -6.74 -8.35 -2.24
CA PRO A 11 -7.48 -9.02 -3.30
C PRO A 11 -6.53 -9.69 -4.32
N ASN A 12 -6.98 -10.75 -5.00
CA ASN A 12 -6.21 -11.48 -6.01
C ASN A 12 -5.64 -10.57 -7.12
N LEU A 13 -6.34 -9.47 -7.48
CA LEU A 13 -5.82 -8.47 -8.41
C LEU A 13 -4.61 -7.72 -7.82
N GLY A 14 -4.68 -7.35 -6.55
CA GLY A 14 -3.57 -6.73 -5.83
C GLY A 14 -2.39 -7.65 -5.72
N GLU A 15 -2.61 -8.92 -5.41
CA GLU A 15 -1.55 -9.94 -5.36
C GLU A 15 -0.89 -10.15 -6.72
N TYR A 16 -1.66 -10.18 -7.81
CA TYR A 16 -1.10 -10.22 -9.15
C TYR A 16 -0.20 -8.99 -9.43
N LEU A 17 -0.60 -7.80 -8.99
CA LEU A 17 0.17 -6.57 -9.16
C LEU A 17 1.40 -6.48 -8.25
N LEU A 18 1.41 -7.21 -7.14
CA LEU A 18 2.49 -7.25 -6.16
C LEU A 18 3.38 -8.51 -6.29
N ASN A 19 3.11 -9.36 -7.30
CA ASN A 19 3.78 -10.64 -7.51
C ASN A 19 3.70 -11.58 -6.29
N LEU A 20 2.52 -11.65 -5.68
CA LEU A 20 2.18 -12.53 -4.56
C LEU A 20 1.38 -13.76 -5.03
N ASN A 21 1.10 -14.69 -4.12
CA ASN A 21 0.40 -15.94 -4.41
C ASN A 21 -1.01 -15.93 -3.81
N PRO A 22 -2.09 -15.93 -4.63
CA PRO A 22 -3.49 -15.79 -4.19
C PRO A 22 -4.11 -16.97 -3.45
N MET A 23 -3.25 -17.86 -2.95
CA MET A 23 -3.61 -19.04 -2.20
C MET A 23 -2.79 -19.12 -0.91
N ALA A 24 -1.98 -18.11 -0.59
CA ALA A 24 -1.02 -18.15 0.49
C ALA A 24 -0.97 -16.80 1.21
N VAL A 25 -1.51 -16.79 2.43
CA VAL A 25 -1.58 -15.62 3.32
C VAL A 25 -0.26 -14.88 3.39
N ASN A 26 -0.32 -13.57 3.15
CA ASN A 26 0.81 -12.67 3.23
C ASN A 26 0.64 -11.65 4.36
N ASN A 27 1.72 -11.43 5.10
CA ASN A 27 1.82 -10.33 6.06
C ASN A 27 2.75 -9.21 5.53
N VAL A 28 3.03 -9.24 4.22
CA VAL A 28 3.82 -8.21 3.55
C VAL A 28 2.94 -6.99 3.27
N HIS A 29 3.54 -5.79 3.22
CA HIS A 29 2.84 -4.52 3.00
C HIS A 29 1.96 -4.03 4.17
N LEU A 30 2.25 -4.47 5.40
CA LEU A 30 1.67 -3.89 6.59
C LEU A 30 2.35 -2.56 6.93
N GLY A 31 1.55 -1.60 7.39
CA GLY A 31 2.06 -0.32 7.89
C GLY A 31 2.90 -0.52 9.16
N GLN A 32 4.04 0.15 9.21
CA GLN A 32 4.95 0.17 10.36
C GLN A 32 5.20 1.61 10.79
N VAL A 33 5.42 1.83 12.09
CA VAL A 33 5.84 3.14 12.58
C VAL A 33 7.36 3.20 12.57
N GLN A 34 7.91 4.20 11.91
CA GLN A 34 9.35 4.47 11.81
C GLN A 34 9.65 5.92 12.18
N GLU A 35 10.75 6.15 12.89
CA GLU A 35 11.23 7.52 13.15
C GLU A 35 12.08 7.97 11.97
N ILE A 36 11.66 9.03 11.28
CA ILE A 36 12.38 9.61 10.14
C ILE A 36 12.70 11.05 10.48
N SER A 37 13.99 11.37 10.63
CA SER A 37 14.46 12.72 10.95
C SER A 37 13.83 13.34 12.20
N GLY A 38 13.54 12.52 13.21
CA GLY A 38 12.92 12.96 14.47
C GLY A 38 11.39 13.03 14.46
N THR A 39 10.74 12.67 13.35
CA THR A 39 9.28 12.62 13.25
C THR A 39 8.79 11.18 13.15
N PRO A 40 7.83 10.74 13.99
CA PRO A 40 7.20 9.44 13.85
C PRO A 40 6.32 9.41 12.60
N MET A 41 6.63 8.49 11.69
CA MET A 41 5.93 8.30 10.43
C MET A 41 5.33 6.89 10.39
N LEU A 42 4.07 6.78 10.00
CA LEU A 42 3.55 5.50 9.49
C LEU A 42 4.11 5.32 8.08
N THR A 43 4.75 4.18 7.84
CA THR A 43 5.35 3.80 6.56
C THR A 43 4.76 2.50 6.06
N MET A 44 4.50 2.39 4.76
CA MET A 44 4.09 1.14 4.13
C MET A 44 4.88 0.95 2.83
N ASP A 45 5.65 -0.13 2.78
CA ASP A 45 6.45 -0.48 1.62
C ASP A 45 5.62 -1.34 0.67
N TYR A 46 5.77 -1.13 -0.64
CA TYR A 46 5.17 -1.96 -1.67
C TYR A 46 6.05 -2.01 -2.92
N SER A 47 6.00 -3.15 -3.63
CA SER A 47 6.84 -3.42 -4.79
C SER A 47 5.97 -3.92 -5.94
N PRO A 48 5.46 -3.02 -6.81
CA PRO A 48 4.67 -3.41 -7.96
C PRO A 48 5.49 -4.24 -8.96
N ASP A 49 4.91 -5.31 -9.51
CA ASP A 49 5.46 -5.98 -10.68
C ASP A 49 5.28 -5.09 -11.90
N SER A 50 6.41 -4.63 -12.47
CA SER A 50 6.45 -3.82 -13.69
C SER A 50 5.68 -4.43 -14.88
N ASN A 51 5.62 -5.77 -14.97
CA ASN A 51 4.86 -6.45 -16.02
C ASN A 51 3.36 -6.42 -15.74
N ALA A 52 2.95 -6.58 -14.48
CA ALA A 52 1.55 -6.56 -14.08
C ALA A 52 0.97 -5.13 -14.07
N ALA A 53 1.77 -4.13 -13.73
CA ALA A 53 1.39 -2.71 -13.65
C ALA A 53 0.86 -2.12 -14.97
N ARG A 54 1.03 -2.83 -16.10
CA ARG A 54 0.38 -2.48 -17.38
C ARG A 54 -1.14 -2.67 -17.37
N LEU A 55 -1.67 -3.54 -16.50
CA LEU A 55 -3.09 -3.91 -16.45
C LEU A 55 -3.89 -3.13 -15.40
N ALA A 56 -3.23 -2.58 -14.38
CA ALA A 56 -3.88 -1.83 -13.32
C ALA A 56 -2.91 -0.88 -12.62
N ASP A 57 -3.47 0.13 -11.97
CA ASP A 57 -2.75 1.06 -11.09
C ASP A 57 -2.93 0.66 -9.61
N ILE A 58 -1.88 0.87 -8.83
CA ILE A 58 -1.91 0.83 -7.36
C ILE A 58 -1.96 2.28 -6.86
N VAL A 59 -3.04 2.62 -6.15
CA VAL A 59 -3.21 3.94 -5.53
C VAL A 59 -3.22 3.77 -4.02
N VAL A 60 -2.16 4.25 -3.37
CA VAL A 60 -2.10 4.26 -1.90
C VAL A 60 -2.95 5.41 -1.37
N LYS A 61 -3.84 5.10 -0.42
CA LYS A 61 -4.68 6.07 0.28
C LYS A 61 -4.37 6.08 1.77
N GLN A 62 -4.53 7.24 2.39
CA GLN A 62 -4.36 7.46 3.82
C GLN A 62 -5.63 7.98 4.48
N SER A 63 -5.75 7.73 5.78
CA SER A 63 -6.83 8.23 6.63
C SER A 63 -6.32 8.45 8.06
N VAL A 64 -7.00 9.32 8.81
CA VAL A 64 -6.82 9.53 10.26
C VAL A 64 -8.00 9.03 11.09
N ASP A 65 -9.10 8.62 10.45
CA ASP A 65 -10.39 8.36 11.10
C ASP A 65 -11.14 7.14 10.53
N LEU A 66 -10.50 6.38 9.63
CA LEU A 66 -11.06 5.24 8.88
C LEU A 66 -12.28 5.54 7.99
N SER A 67 -12.76 6.79 7.98
CA SER A 67 -13.97 7.22 7.28
C SER A 67 -13.63 8.04 6.04
N ASN A 68 -12.72 9.00 6.21
CA ASN A 68 -12.25 9.89 5.16
C ASN A 68 -10.92 9.37 4.62
N TRP A 69 -10.90 9.03 3.33
CA TRP A 69 -9.74 8.47 2.66
C TRP A 69 -9.28 9.38 1.53
N THR A 70 -8.03 9.82 1.60
CA THR A 70 -7.40 10.66 0.58
C THR A 70 -6.23 9.91 -0.04
N THR A 71 -5.89 10.21 -1.30
CA THR A 71 -4.67 9.65 -1.91
C THR A 71 -3.45 10.17 -1.16
N VAL A 72 -2.46 9.30 -0.91
CA VAL A 72 -1.18 9.72 -0.33
C VAL A 72 -0.54 10.78 -1.25
N PRO A 73 -0.16 11.95 -0.74
CA PRO A 73 0.49 12.98 -1.55
C PRO A 73 1.77 12.46 -2.20
N ALA A 74 2.07 12.89 -3.43
CA ALA A 74 3.25 12.42 -4.15
C ALA A 74 4.58 12.69 -3.40
N ALA A 75 4.66 13.78 -2.62
CA ALA A 75 5.81 14.09 -1.77
C ALA A 75 6.07 13.03 -0.68
N ASN A 76 5.06 12.20 -0.38
CA ASN A 76 5.09 11.15 0.63
C ASN A 76 5.15 9.75 0.00
N LEU A 77 5.27 9.65 -1.33
CA LEU A 77 5.54 8.40 -2.05
C LEU A 77 7.01 8.41 -2.46
N ILE A 78 7.83 7.68 -1.72
CA ILE A 78 9.28 7.68 -1.87
C ILE A 78 9.71 6.46 -2.68
N ASP A 79 10.43 6.68 -3.78
CA ASP A 79 11.14 5.62 -4.48
C ASP A 79 12.39 5.24 -3.67
N MET A 80 12.39 4.02 -3.15
CA MET A 80 13.50 3.46 -2.36
C MET A 80 14.56 2.78 -3.24
N GLY A 81 14.35 2.76 -4.56
CA GLY A 81 15.14 2.04 -5.54
C GLY A 81 14.73 0.58 -5.69
N ASN A 82 15.25 -0.08 -6.73
CA ASN A 82 14.99 -1.49 -7.04
C ASN A 82 13.51 -1.87 -7.15
N GLY A 83 12.64 -0.93 -7.55
CA GLY A 83 11.20 -1.17 -7.70
C GLY A 83 10.41 -1.15 -6.39
N ILE A 84 11.06 -0.79 -5.26
CA ILE A 84 10.41 -0.64 -3.96
C ILE A 84 9.99 0.81 -3.77
N PHE A 85 8.74 1.01 -3.39
CA PHE A 85 8.17 2.30 -3.04
C PHE A 85 7.72 2.28 -1.59
N GLN A 86 7.85 3.43 -0.92
CA GLN A 86 7.41 3.61 0.46
C GLN A 86 6.42 4.77 0.54
N ALA A 87 5.19 4.47 0.98
CA ALA A 87 4.23 5.49 1.37
C ALA A 87 4.51 5.95 2.80
N ARG A 88 4.46 7.26 3.05
CA ARG A 88 4.75 7.88 4.36
C ARG A 88 3.60 8.77 4.83
N MET A 89 3.33 8.75 6.13
CA MET A 89 2.34 9.60 6.76
C MET A 89 2.85 10.04 8.14
N PRO A 90 3.04 11.35 8.38
CA PRO A 90 3.36 11.84 9.71
C PRO A 90 2.24 11.50 10.72
N LEU A 91 2.62 11.08 11.92
CA LEU A 91 1.69 10.72 13.00
C LEU A 91 1.49 11.85 14.02
N ASP A 92 1.88 13.07 13.67
CA ASP A 92 1.92 14.22 14.58
C ASP A 92 0.55 14.63 15.14
N THR A 93 -0.54 14.25 14.46
CA THR A 93 -1.91 14.68 14.78
C THR A 93 -2.85 13.54 15.19
N GLY A 94 -2.37 12.31 15.36
CA GLY A 94 -3.20 11.17 15.78
C GLY A 94 -2.89 9.87 15.05
N PRO A 95 -3.81 8.89 15.05
CA PRO A 95 -3.62 7.61 14.37
C PRO A 95 -3.54 7.83 12.85
N GLY A 96 -2.75 7.00 12.18
CA GLY A 96 -2.67 6.95 10.72
C GLY A 96 -3.06 5.57 10.22
N PHE A 97 -3.69 5.54 9.05
CA PHE A 97 -4.11 4.32 8.38
C PHE A 97 -3.76 4.40 6.90
N PHE A 98 -3.30 3.29 6.33
CA PHE A 98 -3.13 3.12 4.89
C PHE A 98 -4.11 2.09 4.33
N ARG A 99 -4.42 2.24 3.04
CA ARG A 99 -4.99 1.18 2.22
C ARG A 99 -4.47 1.28 0.79
N MET A 100 -4.45 0.17 0.08
CA MET A 100 -4.18 0.13 -1.35
C MET A 100 -5.49 0.00 -2.12
N GLU A 101 -5.65 0.83 -3.14
CA GLU A 101 -6.74 0.72 -4.11
C GLU A 101 -6.17 0.29 -5.45
N PHE A 102 -6.70 -0.81 -5.98
CA PHE A 102 -6.28 -1.38 -7.26
C PHE A 102 -7.30 -1.02 -8.34
N ARG A 103 -6.86 -0.37 -9.41
CA ARG A 103 -7.74 0.12 -10.50
C ARG A 103 -7.33 -0.49 -11.83
N LEU A 104 -8.21 -1.28 -12.44
CA LEU A 104 -7.99 -1.79 -13.79
C LEU A 104 -7.85 -0.63 -14.78
N LYS A 105 -6.86 -0.73 -15.67
CA LYS A 105 -6.71 0.16 -16.80
C LYS A 105 -7.73 -0.23 -17.89
N PRO A 106 -8.37 0.75 -18.54
CA PRO A 106 -9.29 0.50 -19.65
C PRO A 106 -8.59 -0.09 -20.87
#